data_AF-A0A6I7R4J7-F1
#
_entry.id   AF-A0A6I7R4J7-F1
#
_cell.length_a   1.000
_cell.length_b   1.000
_cell.length_c   1.000
_cell.angle_alpha   90.00
_cell.angle_beta   90.00
_cell.angle_gamma   90.00
#
_symmetry.space_group_name_H-M   'P 1'
#
loop_
_entity.id
_entity.type
_entity.pdbx_description
1 polymer ?
#
loop_
_entity_poly.entity_id
_entity_poly.type
_entity_poly.pdbx_seq_one_letter_code
_entity_poly.pdbx_strand_id
1 'polypeptide(L)' 'MPKKKSKEGKPQVNKDLEGFEIHINEFGQIISNYPVHKLNTFLNKNVDDKKLRDREDLEELKEGKKSKESKKKKK' A
#
# COMPACT_ATOMS: atom_id res chain seq x y z
N MET A 1 18.65 -1.70 35.82
CA MET A 1 17.41 -1.38 35.06
C MET A 1 17.75 -1.28 33.58
N PRO A 2 17.10 -2.04 32.69
CA PRO A 2 17.35 -1.92 31.25
C PRO A 2 16.82 -0.56 30.76
N LYS A 3 17.72 0.28 30.23
CA LYS A 3 17.36 1.56 29.59
C LYS A 3 16.48 1.25 28.37
N LYS A 4 15.21 1.64 28.40
CA LYS A 4 14.34 1.68 27.21
C LYS A 4 15.04 2.54 26.16
N LYS A 5 15.42 1.95 25.04
CA LYS A 5 15.92 2.71 23.89
C LYS A 5 14.77 3.56 23.37
N SER A 6 14.92 4.88 23.40
CA SER A 6 13.99 5.81 22.75
C SER A 6 13.88 5.41 21.28
N LYS A 7 12.66 5.21 20.77
CA LYS A 7 12.38 4.96 19.34
C LYS A 7 12.53 6.26 18.52
N GLU A 8 13.46 7.12 18.91
CA GLU A 8 13.70 8.41 18.28
C GLU A 8 14.75 8.22 17.19
N GLY A 9 14.26 7.87 16.00
CA GLY A 9 15.07 7.70 14.81
C GLY A 9 14.17 7.61 13.59
N LYS A 10 14.65 8.08 12.43
CA LYS A 10 13.92 7.93 11.18
C LYS A 10 13.63 6.43 10.98
N PRO A 11 12.38 6.04 10.72
CA PRO A 11 12.05 4.63 10.52
C PRO A 11 12.84 4.11 9.32
N GLN A 12 13.39 2.90 9.44
CA GLN A 12 14.17 2.27 8.37
C GLN A 12 13.19 1.74 7.31
N VAL A 13 12.72 2.66 6.47
CA VAL A 13 11.74 2.40 5.41
C VAL A 13 12.44 2.29 4.06
N ASN A 14 11.72 1.80 3.05
CA ASN A 14 12.19 1.78 1.67
C ASN A 14 12.60 3.21 1.25
N LYS A 15 13.63 3.36 0.41
CA LYS A 15 14.11 4.66 -0.09
C LYS A 15 12.98 5.47 -0.73
N ASP A 16 12.06 4.80 -1.41
CA ASP A 16 10.88 5.44 -2.04
C ASP A 16 9.87 6.01 -1.02
N LEU A 17 9.99 5.64 0.25
CA LEU A 17 9.15 6.08 1.37
C LEU A 17 9.91 7.00 2.33
N GLU A 18 11.08 7.52 1.94
CA GLU A 18 11.80 8.51 2.73
C GLU A 18 10.94 9.77 2.91
N GLY A 19 10.68 10.16 4.16
CA GLY A 19 9.74 11.24 4.49
C GLY A 19 8.26 10.83 4.56
N PHE A 20 7.95 9.53 4.50
CA PHE A 20 6.63 9.02 4.85
C PHE A 20 6.47 9.00 6.38
N GLU A 21 5.53 9.81 6.88
CA GLU A 21 5.14 9.85 8.27
C GLU A 21 3.68 9.42 8.41
N ILE A 22 3.43 8.54 9.39
CA ILE A 22 2.11 8.03 9.75
C ILE A 22 1.98 8.02 11.27
N HIS A 23 0.90 8.62 11.77
CA HIS A 23 0.57 8.61 13.20
C HIS A 23 -0.92 8.35 13.39
N ILE A 24 -1.26 7.79 14.55
CA ILE A 24 -2.64 7.52 14.96
C ILE A 24 -2.98 8.53 16.04
N ASN A 25 -4.03 9.32 15.84
CA ASN A 25 -4.48 10.26 16.86
C ASN A 25 -5.33 9.56 17.95
N GLU A 26 -5.68 10.28 19.01
CA GLU A 26 -6.46 9.74 20.14
C GLU A 26 -7.85 9.21 19.74
N PHE A 27 -8.36 9.66 18.59
CA PHE A 27 -9.63 9.23 18.02
C PHE A 27 -9.48 8.02 17.08
N GLY A 28 -8.29 7.43 16.96
CA GLY A 28 -8.02 6.29 16.08
C GLY A 28 -7.96 6.63 14.59
N GLN A 29 -7.90 7.92 14.23
CA GLN A 29 -7.72 8.35 12.85
C GLN A 29 -6.26 8.21 12.45
N ILE A 30 -6.04 7.69 11.24
CA ILE A 30 -4.72 7.58 10.63
C ILE A 30 -4.42 8.90 9.93
N ILE A 31 -3.39 9.60 10.39
CA ILE A 31 -2.89 10.83 9.79
C ILE A 31 -1.57 10.49 9.11
N SER A 32 -1.51 10.74 7.80
CA SER A 32 -0.29 10.56 7.02
C SER A 32 -0.03 11.75 6.12
N ASN A 33 1.24 12.08 5.88
CA ASN A 33 1.63 13.14 4.96
C ASN A 33 1.34 12.80 3.48
N TYR A 34 1.09 11.52 3.17
CA TYR A 34 0.81 11.08 1.80
C TYR A 34 -0.68 11.01 1.50
N PRO A 35 -1.09 11.30 0.25
CA PRO A 35 -2.47 11.13 -0.17
C PRO A 35 -2.83 9.64 -0.22
N VAL A 36 -4.02 9.32 0.30
CA VAL A 36 -4.57 7.95 0.39
C VAL A 36 -4.54 7.22 -0.97
N HIS A 37 -4.82 7.92 -2.06
CA HIS A 37 -4.78 7.35 -3.41
C HIS A 37 -3.40 6.80 -3.81
N LYS A 38 -2.33 7.53 -3.48
CA LYS A 38 -0.95 7.10 -3.79
C LYS A 38 -0.57 5.88 -2.95
N LEU A 39 -1.00 5.87 -1.69
CA LEU A 39 -0.80 4.76 -0.76
C LEU A 39 -1.52 3.48 -1.24
N ASN A 40 -2.78 3.59 -1.63
CA ASN A 40 -3.54 2.46 -2.17
C ASN A 40 -2.92 1.92 -3.47
N THR A 41 -2.43 2.81 -4.34
CA THR A 41 -1.76 2.40 -5.57
C THR A 41 -0.45 1.66 -5.28
N PHE A 42 0.32 2.15 -4.30
CA PHE A 42 1.54 1.51 -3.84
C PHE A 42 1.27 0.13 -3.23
N LEU A 43 0.24 0.02 -2.39
CA LEU A 43 -0.15 -1.25 -1.76
C LEU A 43 -0.63 -2.26 -2.81
N ASN A 44 -1.54 -1.87 -3.71
CA ASN A 44 -2.03 -2.77 -4.76
C ASN A 44 -0.93 -3.28 -5.71
N LYS A 45 0.18 -2.54 -5.84
CA LYS A 45 1.32 -2.93 -6.68
C LYS A 45 2.28 -3.89 -5.97
N ASN A 46 2.56 -3.64 -4.69
CA ASN A 46 3.64 -4.32 -3.96
C ASN A 46 3.14 -5.37 -2.97
N VAL A 47 1.87 -5.30 -2.59
CA VAL A 47 1.24 -6.18 -1.60
C VAL A 47 0.07 -6.88 -2.24
N ASP A 48 0.04 -8.19 -2.06
CA ASP A 48 -1.08 -9.01 -2.49
C ASP A 48 -2.28 -8.83 -1.53
N ASP A 49 -3.47 -8.61 -2.10
CA ASP A 49 -4.69 -8.35 -1.34
C ASP A 49 -5.21 -9.65 -0.73
N LYS A 50 -4.85 -9.86 0.54
CA LYS A 50 -5.24 -11.03 1.33
C LYS A 50 -6.75 -11.28 1.34
N LYS A 51 -7.58 -10.25 1.19
CA LYS A 51 -9.05 -10.39 1.19
C LYS A 51 -9.61 -11.01 -0.09
N LEU A 52 -8.79 -11.06 -1.14
CA LEU A 52 -9.20 -11.53 -2.46
C LEU A 52 -8.57 -12.88 -2.82
N ARG A 53 -7.69 -13.43 -1.99
CA ARG A 53 -6.99 -14.68 -2.26
C ARG A 53 -7.91 -15.88 -2.41
N ASP A 54 -8.97 -15.92 -1.61
CA ASP A 54 -9.91 -17.04 -1.59
C ASP A 54 -11.02 -16.89 -2.64
N ARG A 55 -10.91 -15.91 -3.53
CA ARG A 55 -11.90 -15.64 -4.57
C ARG A 55 -11.54 -16.36 -5.86
N GLU A 56 -12.35 -17.36 -6.22
CA GLU A 56 -12.16 -18.19 -7.42
C GLU A 56 -12.26 -17.40 -8.74
N ASP A 57 -13.05 -16.33 -8.76
CA ASP A 57 -13.28 -15.42 -9.90
C ASP A 57 -12.13 -14.42 -10.14
N LEU A 58 -11.17 -14.29 -9.21
CA LEU A 58 -10.16 -13.23 -9.27
C LEU A 58 -9.25 -13.34 -10.50
N GLU A 59 -8.87 -14.57 -10.87
CA GLU A 59 -7.98 -14.80 -12.02
C GLU A 59 -8.70 -14.46 -13.34
N GLU A 60 -9.97 -14.83 -13.48
CA GLU A 60 -10.79 -14.49 -14.66
C GLU A 60 -10.94 -12.96 -14.81
N LEU A 61 -11.17 -12.25 -13.70
CA LEU A 61 -11.24 -10.79 -13.68
C LEU A 61 -9.91 -10.10 -14.01
N LYS A 62 -8.76 -10.67 -13.61
CA LYS A 62 -7.42 -10.16 -13.96
C LYS A 62 -7.12 -10.33 -15.45
N GLU A 63 -7.45 -11.48 -16.02
CA GLU A 63 -7.27 -11.74 -17.46
C GLU A 63 -8.17 -10.85 -18.33
N GLY A 64 -9.42 -10.67 -17.92
CA GLY A 64 -10.36 -9.75 -18.55
C GLY A 64 -9.88 -8.29 -18.55
N LYS A 65 -9.18 -7.84 -17.51
CA LYS A 65 -8.60 -6.48 -17.44
C LYS A 65 -7.36 -6.34 -18.35
N LYS A 66 -6.45 -7.32 -18.36
CA LYS A 66 -5.26 -7.31 -19.23
C LYS A 66 -5.62 -7.31 -20.73
N SER A 67 -6.64 -8.08 -21.12
CA SER A 67 -7.11 -8.15 -22.52
C SER A 67 -7.76 -6.85 -23.00
N LYS A 68 -8.46 -6.12 -22.12
CA LYS A 68 -9.04 -4.80 -22.43
C LYS A 68 -7.97 -3.71 -22.50
N GLU A 69 -6.97 -3.74 -21.62
CA GLU A 69 -5.88 -2.74 -21.62
C GLU A 69 -4.97 -2.88 -22.86
N SER A 70 -4.65 -4.10 -23.28
CA SER A 70 -3.88 -4.37 -24.49
C SER A 70 -4.61 -3.95 -25.78
N LYS A 71 -5.94 -4.10 -25.84
CA LYS A 71 -6.75 -3.57 -26.96
C LYS A 71 -6.78 -2.03 -27.00
N LYS A 72 -6.73 -1.37 -25.84
CA LYS A 72 -6.74 0.10 -25.73
C LYS A 72 -5.40 0.74 -26.13
N LYS A 73 -4.27 0.03 -25.94
CA LYS A 73 -2.93 0.50 -26.36
C LYS A 73 -2.65 0.31 -27.85
N LYS A 74 -3.46 -0.49 -28.56
CA LYS A 74 -3.33 -0.74 -30.01
C LYS A 74 -4.17 0.19 -30.90
N LYS A 75 -4.91 1.13 -30.30
CA LYS A 75 -5.79 2.09 -30.98
C LYS A 75 -5.30 3.49 -30.66
#